data_AF-A0AAX5KCQ6-F1
#
_entry.id   AF-A0AAX5KCQ6-F1
#
_cell.length_a   1.000
_cell.length_b   1.000
_cell.length_c   1.000
_cell.angle_alpha   90.00
_cell.angle_beta   90.00
_cell.angle_gamma   90.00
#
_symmetry.space_group_name_H-M   'P 1'
#
loop_
_entity.id
_entity.type
_entity.pdbx_description
1 polymer ?
#
loop_
_entity_poly.entity_id
_entity_poly.type
_entity_poly.pdbx_seq_one_letter_code
_entity_poly.pdbx_strand_id
1 'polypeptide(L)' 'VISEEDGQPVIGASVLVKGTQLGTITGVDGDFTLSNVPSSAKTLQVSYIGMQTQEVAIKPTMKVTMKSDAEMLDEVMVVA' A
#
# COMPACT_ATOMS: atom_id res chain seq x y z
N VAL A 1 6.82 0.96 -4.53
CA VAL A 1 5.34 0.93 -4.60
C VAL A 1 4.96 1.42 -5.98
N ILE A 2 4.14 0.66 -6.71
CA ILE A 2 3.71 1.00 -8.07
C ILE A 2 2.20 0.94 -8.19
N SER A 3 1.64 1.72 -9.10
CA SER A 3 0.23 1.63 -9.49
C SER A 3 0.03 0.42 -10.41
N GLU A 4 -1.06 -0.31 -10.21
CA GLU A 4 -1.46 -1.41 -11.10
C GLU A 4 -1.90 -0.90 -12.47
N GLU A 5 -2.50 0.29 -12.53
CA GLU A 5 -3.13 0.84 -13.73
C GLU A 5 -2.13 1.12 -14.85
N ASP A 6 -1.00 1.74 -14.50
CA ASP A 6 -0.01 2.24 -15.45
C ASP A 6 1.43 1.76 -15.15
N GLY A 7 1.62 1.02 -14.05
CA GLY A 7 2.94 0.55 -13.61
C GLY A 7 3.85 1.67 -13.07
N GLN A 8 3.35 2.89 -12.92
CA GLN A 8 4.14 4.04 -12.47
C GLN A 8 4.33 4.03 -10.95
N PRO A 9 5.42 4.63 -10.43
CA PRO A 9 5.62 4.76 -9.00
C PRO A 9 4.50 5.59 -8.36
N VAL A 10 3.98 5.12 -7.24
CA VAL A 10 3.00 5.90 -6.45
C VAL A 10 3.78 6.80 -5.51
N ILE A 11 3.78 8.09 -5.79
CA ILE A 11 4.46 9.13 -5.01
C ILE A 11 3.50 9.63 -3.92
N GLY A 12 3.96 9.68 -2.67
CA GLY A 12 3.13 10.18 -1.58
C GLY A 12 2.20 9.14 -0.95
N ALA A 13 2.36 7.84 -1.26
CA ALA A 13 1.66 6.77 -0.58
C ALA A 13 2.11 6.66 0.87
N SER A 14 1.15 6.54 1.78
CA SER A 14 1.38 6.27 3.19
C SER A 14 1.69 4.80 3.39
N VAL A 15 2.80 4.51 4.04
CA VAL A 15 3.26 3.15 4.37
C VAL A 15 3.34 3.04 5.89
N LEU A 16 2.41 2.34 6.51
CA LEU A 16 2.28 2.21 7.95
C LEU A 16 2.48 0.76 8.39
N VAL A 17 3.24 0.53 9.46
CA VAL A 17 3.35 -0.78 10.10
C VAL A 17 2.10 -1.02 10.95
N LYS A 18 1.30 -2.02 10.58
CA LYS A 18 0.01 -2.30 11.20
C LYS A 18 0.16 -2.58 12.69
N GLY A 19 -0.63 -1.91 13.51
CA GLY A 19 -0.57 -2.00 14.98
C GLY A 19 0.48 -1.10 15.63
N THR A 20 1.13 -0.22 14.86
CA THR A 20 2.09 0.76 15.38
C THR A 20 1.82 2.14 14.79
N GLN A 21 2.52 3.16 15.30
CA GLN A 21 2.56 4.50 14.70
C GLN A 21 3.78 4.69 13.76
N LEU A 22 4.54 3.62 13.50
CA LEU A 22 5.69 3.68 12.60
C LEU A 22 5.19 3.67 11.16
N GLY A 23 5.31 4.80 10.50
CA GLY A 23 5.00 4.94 9.10
C GLY A 23 5.99 5.84 8.39
N THR A 24 5.94 5.80 7.07
CA THR A 24 6.73 6.64 6.17
C THR A 24 5.89 6.92 4.92
N ILE A 25 6.37 7.83 4.09
CA ILE A 25 5.73 8.18 2.82
C ILE A 25 6.63 7.74 1.68
N THR A 26 6.07 7.26 0.58
CA THR A 26 6.85 6.89 -0.61
C THR A 26 7.41 8.13 -1.31
N GLY A 27 8.65 8.01 -1.78
CA GLY A 27 9.37 9.03 -2.54
C GLY A 27 8.91 9.12 -4.01
N VAL A 28 9.65 9.91 -4.78
CA VAL A 28 9.37 10.15 -6.21
C VAL A 28 9.54 8.91 -7.08
N ASP A 29 10.39 7.97 -6.66
CA ASP A 29 10.59 6.69 -7.33
C ASP A 29 9.68 5.59 -6.76
N GLY A 30 8.74 5.96 -5.86
CA GLY A 30 7.85 5.04 -5.17
C GLY A 30 8.57 4.16 -4.14
N ASP A 31 9.84 4.45 -3.84
CA ASP A 31 10.64 3.81 -2.80
C ASP A 31 10.21 4.30 -1.41
N PHE A 32 10.50 3.51 -0.38
CA PHE A 32 10.27 3.90 1.00
C PHE A 32 11.27 3.18 1.91
N THR A 33 11.60 3.84 3.02
CA THR A 33 12.47 3.27 4.06
C THR A 33 11.76 3.40 5.41
N LEU A 34 11.68 2.28 6.14
CA LEU A 34 11.17 2.22 7.50
C LEU A 34 12.28 1.73 8.43
N SER A 35 12.67 2.58 9.37
CA SER A 35 13.62 2.25 10.43
C SER A 35 12.88 1.77 11.68
N ASN A 36 13.54 0.93 12.49
CA ASN A 36 13.03 0.46 13.78
C ASN A 36 11.72 -0.34 13.70
N VAL A 37 11.50 -1.09 12.62
CA VAL A 37 10.34 -1.99 12.49
C VAL A 37 10.42 -3.09 13.56
N PRO A 38 9.44 -3.22 14.47
CA PRO A 38 9.45 -4.25 15.50
C PRO A 38 9.40 -5.64 14.89
N SER A 39 10.10 -6.61 15.48
CA SER A 39 10.05 -8.01 15.01
C SER A 39 8.66 -8.64 15.15
N SER A 40 7.81 -8.09 16.02
CA SER A 40 6.40 -8.49 16.15
C SER A 40 5.53 -8.00 14.99
N ALA A 41 6.00 -7.00 14.22
CA ALA A 41 5.27 -6.49 13.08
C ALA A 41 5.32 -7.47 11.92
N LYS A 42 4.15 -7.85 11.42
CA LYS A 42 4.01 -8.81 10.31
C LYS A 42 3.45 -8.19 9.04
N THR A 43 2.73 -7.08 9.16
CA THR A 43 1.95 -6.50 8.08
C THR A 43 2.25 -5.02 7.95
N LEU A 44 2.42 -4.57 6.71
CA LEU A 44 2.40 -3.17 6.31
C LEU A 44 1.08 -2.87 5.64
N GLN A 45 0.55 -1.71 5.97
CA GLN A 45 -0.61 -1.12 5.36
C GLN A 45 -0.11 0.02 4.47
N VAL A 46 -0.37 -0.07 3.18
CA VAL A 46 -0.06 0.98 2.22
C VAL A 46 -1.36 1.60 1.74
N SER A 47 -1.50 2.91 1.87
CA SER A 47 -2.68 3.64 1.46
C SER A 47 -2.32 4.90 0.69
N TYR A 48 -3.16 5.27 -0.26
CA TYR A 48 -3.03 6.51 -1.01
C TYR A 48 -4.42 7.01 -1.37
N ILE A 49 -4.58 8.32 -1.53
CA ILE A 49 -5.89 8.92 -1.82
C ILE A 49 -6.35 8.46 -3.20
N GLY A 50 -7.56 7.88 -3.27
CA GLY A 50 -8.13 7.32 -4.51
C GLY A 50 -7.63 5.93 -4.88
N MET A 51 -6.92 5.24 -3.98
CA MET A 51 -6.44 3.88 -4.17
C MET A 51 -6.82 2.98 -2.99
N GLN A 52 -7.06 1.72 -3.30
CA GLN A 52 -7.36 0.70 -2.32
C GLN A 52 -6.19 0.51 -1.37
N THR A 53 -6.52 0.38 -0.09
CA THR A 53 -5.53 0.11 0.95
C THR A 53 -5.02 -1.32 0.80
N GLN A 54 -3.71 -1.46 0.60
CA GLN A 54 -3.04 -2.74 0.43
C GLN A 54 -2.40 -3.18 1.75
N GLU A 55 -2.74 -4.37 2.21
CA GLU A 55 -2.08 -5.02 3.34
C GLU A 55 -1.12 -6.09 2.84
N VAL A 56 0.17 -5.90 3.11
CA VAL A 56 1.23 -6.80 2.64
C VAL A 56 2.10 -7.29 3.80
N ALA A 57 2.59 -8.52 3.70
CA ALA A 57 3.51 -9.06 4.68
C ALA A 57 4.88 -8.36 4.60
N ILE A 58 5.46 -8.03 5.75
CA ILE A 58 6.77 -7.37 5.83
C ILE A 58 7.86 -8.31 5.32
N LYS A 59 8.60 -7.87 4.32
CA LYS A 59 9.75 -8.58 3.76
C LYS A 59 10.92 -7.62 3.51
N PRO A 60 12.18 -8.08 3.58
CA PRO A 60 13.36 -7.25 3.30
C PRO A 60 13.36 -6.64 1.89
N THR A 61 12.76 -7.34 0.92
CA THR A 61 12.58 -6.85 -0.44
C THR A 61 11.17 -7.22 -0.87
N MET A 62 10.34 -6.22 -1.10
CA MET A 62 8.98 -6.40 -1.57
C MET A 62 8.60 -5.33 -2.57
N LYS A 63 7.73 -5.73 -3.50
CA LYS A 63 7.05 -4.82 -4.40
C LYS A 63 5.60 -4.76 -3.95
N VAL A 64 5.11 -3.55 -3.70
CA VAL A 64 3.70 -3.32 -3.40
C VAL A 64 3.07 -2.73 -4.65
N THR A 65 1.97 -3.34 -5.10
CA THR A 65 1.16 -2.85 -6.21
C THR A 65 -0.14 -2.29 -5.63
N MET A 66 -0.40 -1.01 -5.86
CA MET A 66 -1.60 -0.30 -5.43
C MET A 66 -2.68 -0.41 -6.51
N LYS A 67 -3.91 -0.70 -6.10
CA LYS A 67 -5.06 -0.76 -6.99
C LYS A 67 -5.87 0.53 -6.86
N SER A 68 -6.47 0.99 -7.96
CA SER A 68 -7.33 2.17 -7.91
C SER A 68 -8.63 1.84 -7.16
N ASP A 69 -9.15 2.78 -6.37
CA ASP A 69 -10.50 2.64 -5.78
C ASP A 69 -11.59 2.67 -6.85
N ALA A 70 -11.29 3.19 -8.05
CA ALA A 70 -12.23 3.24 -9.17
C ALA A 70 -12.67 1.84 -9.66
N GLU A 71 -11.88 0.80 -9.40
CA GLU A 71 -12.26 -0.59 -9.69
C GLU A 71 -13.32 -1.17 -8.72
N MET A 72 -13.64 -0.48 -7.61
CA MET A 72 -14.68 -0.93 -6.66
C MET A 72 -16.12 -0.68 -7.17
N LEU A 73 -16.30 -0.11 -8.36
CA LEU A 73 -17.63 0.15 -8.95
C LEU A 73 -18.26 -1.08 -9.64
N ASP A 74 -17.56 -2.22 -9.73
CA ASP A 74 -18.03 -3.44 -10.40
C ASP A 74 -18.32 -4.62 -9.46
N GLU A 75 -18.91 -4.37 -8.29
CA GLU A 75 -19.50 -5.46 -7.48
C GLU A 75 -20.87 -5.09 -6.89
N VAL A 76 -21.79 -4.68 -7.75
CA VAL A 76 -23.23 -4.86 -7.50
C VAL A 76 -23.71 -6.14 -8.18
N MET A 77 -23.32 -7.32 -7.68
CA MET A 77 -24.15 -8.51 -7.95
C MET A 77 -25.43 -8.41 -7.11
N VAL A 78 -26.47 -7.81 -7.69
CA VAL A 78 -27.84 -7.98 -7.23
C VAL A 78 -28.24 -9.43 -7.55
N VAL A 79 -28.10 -10.34 -6.59
CA VAL A 79 -28.79 -11.64 -6.65
C VAL A 79 -30.21 -11.43 -6.14
N ALA A 80 -31.18 -11.46 -7.07
CA ALA A 80 -32.62 -11.48 -6.80
C ALA A 80 -33.23 -12.81 -7.22
#